data_AF-D2V4N0-F1
#
_entry.id   AF-D2V4N0-F1
#
_cell.length_a   1.000
_cell.length_b   1.000
_cell.length_c   1.000
_cell.angle_alpha   90.00
_cell.angle_beta   90.00
_cell.angle_gamma   90.00
#
_symmetry.space_group_name_H-M   'P 1'
#
loop_
_entity.id
_entity.type
_entity.pdbx_description
1 polymer ?
#
loop_
_entity_poly.entity_id
_entity_poly.type
_entity_poly.pdbx_seq_one_letter_code
_entity_poly.pdbx_strand_id
1 'polypeptide(L)'
;MSFFSSFFGGNSSTNQSSDPLQVKLNELNSKADKVVPQIDNRRTIQEYFQFGANLIRQAGQYKKSEDYENAYIYLKAFEILISNRIPYHPQIEMSRAEYNYNLEKLKQFQPEIEKIKQQLKVQCTPQQKTPSFNPYSNETNSYPQQQQQYPPQQQPQYSQQYIQPQQQQQYNNQSGNRKSLPPLPPNMMTTNNTQIVSTQKRNLPPPPSSSSGLTKQEAVVYNSVGNVVYNDKFQSAMGNQVANMAQNEKIQTAVATGVATASTNRNIQRSVGDAIASSSDSYMVQSLARNESVQQTVGVVVANTVGNKEVQQKVGSYIAKAATNKEVQQKVAKGFMTLVKGTIKGGQIVGKAAIDGGKVVTKMAIEEGKKQYNNQ
;
A
#
# COMPACT_ATOMS: atom_id res chain seq x y z
N MET A 1 -23.59 10.14 44.40
CA MET A 1 -22.30 9.64 44.91
C MET A 1 -21.23 10.60 44.46
N SER A 2 -20.84 11.49 45.37
CA SER A 2 -19.91 12.59 45.13
C SER A 2 -18.63 12.30 45.92
N PHE A 3 -17.57 11.93 45.22
CA PHE A 3 -16.22 11.84 45.78
C PHE A 3 -15.26 12.23 44.67
N PHE A 4 -14.71 13.44 44.75
CA PHE A 4 -13.33 13.83 44.41
C PHE A 4 -13.26 15.36 44.34
N SER A 5 -13.06 15.98 45.50
CA SER A 5 -12.63 17.37 45.62
C SER A 5 -11.39 17.43 46.49
N SER A 6 -10.41 18.21 46.04
CA SER A 6 -9.33 18.81 46.84
C SER A 6 -8.09 17.96 47.10
N PHE A 7 -7.13 18.02 46.18
CA PHE A 7 -5.70 17.94 46.51
C PHE A 7 -4.90 18.53 45.35
N PHE A 8 -4.53 19.81 45.37
CA PHE A 8 -3.32 20.34 44.72
C PHE A 8 -3.11 21.81 45.13
N GLY A 9 -2.00 22.07 45.83
CA GLY A 9 -1.58 23.39 46.27
C GLY A 9 -0.21 23.33 46.93
N GLY A 10 0.76 22.72 46.25
CA GLY A 10 2.15 22.63 46.69
C GLY A 10 3.07 22.80 45.50
N ASN A 11 3.54 24.03 45.28
CA ASN A 11 4.44 24.41 44.20
C ASN A 11 5.89 24.14 44.64
N SER A 12 6.37 22.92 44.39
CA SER A 12 7.73 22.49 44.74
C SER A 12 8.60 22.50 43.49
N SER A 13 9.29 23.62 43.25
CA SER A 13 10.37 23.75 42.28
C SER A 13 11.53 22.83 42.68
N THR A 14 11.48 21.57 42.23
CA THR A 14 12.54 20.60 42.44
C THR A 14 13.42 20.53 41.20
N ASN A 15 14.71 20.82 41.39
CA ASN A 15 15.79 20.53 40.45
C ASN A 15 15.78 19.02 40.15
N GLN A 16 15.00 18.60 39.16
CA GLN A 16 15.01 17.24 38.68
C GLN A 16 16.19 17.08 37.73
N SER A 17 17.16 16.29 38.15
CA SER A 17 17.95 15.46 37.23
C SER A 17 16.94 14.62 36.43
N SER A 18 16.45 15.17 35.32
CA SER A 18 15.41 14.57 34.53
C SER A 18 16.06 13.42 33.76
N ASP A 19 15.84 12.20 34.24
CA ASP A 19 16.16 10.95 33.53
C ASP A 19 15.85 11.17 32.02
N PRO A 20 16.83 11.04 31.11
CA PRO A 20 16.62 11.29 29.68
C PRO A 20 15.40 10.55 29.12
N LEU A 21 15.09 9.36 29.66
CA LEU A 21 13.89 8.61 29.28
C LEU A 21 12.60 9.33 29.70
N GLN A 22 12.54 9.90 30.89
CA GLN A 22 11.39 10.68 31.37
C GLN A 22 11.12 11.89 30.48
N VAL A 23 12.18 12.63 30.10
CA VAL A 23 12.07 13.77 29.19
C VAL A 23 11.47 13.33 27.86
N LYS A 24 12.01 12.24 27.28
CA LYS A 24 11.52 11.70 26.02
C LYS A 24 10.07 11.21 26.11
N LEU A 25 9.70 10.49 27.18
CA LEU A 25 8.33 10.02 27.38
C LEU A 25 7.35 11.18 27.54
N ASN A 26 7.74 12.26 28.21
CA ASN A 26 6.91 13.47 28.32
C ASN A 26 6.69 14.13 26.96
N GLU A 27 7.71 14.20 26.11
CA GLU A 27 7.58 14.67 24.73
C GLU A 27 6.60 13.79 23.93
N LEU A 28 6.77 12.46 24.00
CA LEU A 28 5.90 11.52 23.29
C LEU A 28 4.45 11.56 23.80
N ASN A 29 4.24 11.71 25.12
CA ASN A 29 2.91 11.90 25.71
C ASN A 29 2.25 13.18 25.19
N SER A 30 3.00 14.28 25.05
CA SER A 30 2.50 15.52 24.46
C SER A 30 2.10 15.35 22.99
N LYS A 31 2.87 14.58 22.22
CA LYS A 31 2.51 14.23 20.84
C LYS A 31 1.25 13.37 20.79
N ALA A 32 1.12 12.38 21.67
CA ALA A 32 -0.05 11.52 21.75
C ALA A 32 -1.33 12.33 22.06
N ASP A 33 -1.28 13.27 23.00
CA ASP A 33 -2.43 14.13 23.32
C ASP A 33 -2.90 14.96 22.12
N LYS A 34 -1.95 15.48 21.31
CA LYS A 34 -2.26 16.24 20.08
C LYS A 34 -2.88 15.41 18.97
N VAL A 35 -2.61 14.10 18.92
CA VAL A 35 -3.18 13.18 17.93
C VAL A 35 -4.67 12.94 18.22
N VAL A 36 -5.09 13.01 19.48
CA VAL A 36 -6.46 12.71 19.88
C VAL A 36 -7.37 13.93 19.67
N PRO A 37 -8.45 13.82 18.87
CA PRO A 37 -9.38 14.92 18.69
C PRO A 37 -10.12 15.22 20.00
N GLN A 38 -10.43 16.49 20.22
CA GLN A 38 -11.32 16.90 21.30
C GLN A 38 -12.74 16.39 21.04
N ILE A 39 -13.51 16.17 22.11
CA ILE A 39 -14.90 15.74 22.00
C ILE A 39 -15.74 16.88 21.43
N ASP A 40 -16.35 16.60 20.28
CA ASP A 40 -17.33 17.42 19.59
C ASP A 40 -18.70 16.74 19.65
N ASN A 41 -19.71 17.44 20.18
CA ASN A 41 -21.09 16.98 20.32
C ASN A 41 -21.80 16.76 18.97
N ARG A 42 -21.23 17.24 17.86
CA ARG A 42 -21.76 17.04 16.51
C ARG A 42 -21.34 15.71 15.90
N ARG A 43 -20.27 15.10 16.43
CA ARG A 43 -19.79 13.79 16.01
C ARG A 43 -20.46 12.71 16.83
N THR A 44 -20.63 11.54 16.23
CA THR A 44 -21.20 10.39 16.92
C THR A 44 -20.12 9.69 17.73
N ILE A 45 -20.48 9.07 18.86
CA ILE A 45 -19.52 8.34 19.69
C ILE A 45 -18.84 7.19 18.92
N GLN A 46 -19.55 6.58 17.95
CA GLN A 46 -19.04 5.53 17.07
C GLN A 46 -17.85 6.00 16.23
N GLU A 47 -17.82 7.27 15.80
CA GLU A 47 -16.68 7.81 15.05
C GLU A 47 -15.41 7.84 15.90
N TYR A 48 -15.53 8.10 17.20
CA TYR A 48 -14.39 8.04 18.13
C TYR A 48 -13.94 6.60 18.38
N PHE A 49 -14.85 5.63 18.49
CA PHE A 49 -14.45 4.23 18.59
C PHE A 49 -13.74 3.73 17.32
N GLN A 50 -14.23 4.10 16.14
CA GLN A 50 -13.56 3.80 14.86
C GLN A 50 -12.19 4.47 14.79
N PHE A 51 -12.07 5.72 15.26
CA PHE A 51 -10.79 6.40 15.38
C PHE A 51 -9.84 5.63 16.32
N GLY A 52 -10.32 5.20 17.49
CA GLY A 52 -9.56 4.37 18.43
C GLY A 52 -9.07 3.05 17.81
N ALA A 53 -9.92 2.36 17.06
CA ALA A 53 -9.53 1.15 16.32
C ALA A 53 -8.43 1.42 15.29
N ASN A 54 -8.48 2.57 14.60
CA ASN A 54 -7.42 2.99 13.69
C ASN A 54 -6.10 3.28 14.41
N LEU A 55 -6.12 3.91 15.60
CA LEU A 55 -4.92 4.13 16.41
C LEU A 55 -4.23 2.80 16.76
N ILE A 56 -4.99 1.80 17.23
CA ILE A 56 -4.45 0.46 17.54
C ILE A 56 -3.83 -0.17 16.29
N ARG A 57 -4.50 -0.10 15.14
CA ARG A 57 -3.98 -0.65 13.89
C ARG A 57 -2.66 0.03 13.49
N GLN A 58 -2.57 1.35 13.59
CA GLN A 58 -1.35 2.09 13.27
C GLN A 58 -0.22 1.77 14.24
N ALA A 59 -0.48 1.70 15.54
CA ALA A 59 0.49 1.24 16.53
C ALA A 59 1.07 -0.14 16.17
N GLY A 60 0.21 -1.07 15.76
CA GLY A 60 0.62 -2.40 15.31
C GLY A 60 1.53 -2.37 14.06
N GLN A 61 1.34 -1.41 13.14
CA GLN A 61 2.22 -1.25 11.98
C GLN A 61 3.59 -0.68 12.37
N TYR A 62 3.62 0.38 13.18
CA TYR A 62 4.88 0.98 13.65
C TYR A 62 5.71 0.02 14.49
N LYS A 63 5.06 -0.80 15.31
CA LYS A 63 5.75 -1.87 16.03
C LYS A 63 6.41 -2.89 15.09
N LYS A 64 5.76 -3.24 13.97
CA LYS A 64 6.33 -4.16 12.96
C LYS A 64 7.52 -3.56 12.22
N SER A 65 7.58 -2.24 12.09
CA SER A 65 8.72 -1.52 11.51
C SER A 65 9.78 -1.12 12.55
N GLU A 66 9.69 -1.64 13.78
CA GLU A 66 10.60 -1.32 14.90
C GLU A 66 10.65 0.17 15.26
N ASP A 67 9.62 0.93 14.88
CA ASP A 67 9.44 2.34 15.24
C ASP A 67 8.65 2.43 16.55
N TYR A 68 9.38 2.19 17.64
CA TYR A 68 8.82 2.15 18.98
C TYR A 68 8.31 3.51 19.47
N GLU A 69 8.84 4.62 18.95
CA GLU A 69 8.37 5.97 19.30
C GLU A 69 6.95 6.20 18.78
N ASN A 70 6.73 5.96 17.48
CA ASN A 70 5.40 6.12 16.90
C ASN A 70 4.42 5.06 17.44
N ALA A 71 4.86 3.81 17.61
CA ALA A 71 4.02 2.78 18.24
C ALA A 71 3.54 3.21 19.64
N TYR A 72 4.43 3.79 20.46
CA TYR A 72 4.08 4.35 21.77
C TYR A 72 3.07 5.50 21.65
N ILE A 73 3.30 6.46 20.75
CA ILE A 73 2.40 7.61 20.54
C ILE A 73 0.97 7.15 20.26
N TYR A 74 0.79 6.18 19.35
CA TYR A 74 -0.54 5.72 18.96
C TYR A 74 -1.25 4.90 20.05
N LEU A 75 -0.52 4.07 20.80
CA LEU A 75 -1.10 3.36 21.95
C LEU A 75 -1.48 4.34 23.07
N LYS A 76 -0.64 5.33 23.33
CA LYS A 76 -0.93 6.35 24.35
C LYS A 76 -2.08 7.26 23.93
N ALA A 77 -2.20 7.57 22.64
CA ALA A 77 -3.35 8.28 22.09
C ALA A 77 -4.65 7.47 22.28
N PHE A 78 -4.61 6.15 22.07
CA PHE A 78 -5.76 5.29 22.35
C PHE A 78 -6.12 5.30 23.84
N GLU A 79 -5.14 5.21 24.75
CA GLU A 79 -5.37 5.34 26.19
C GLU A 79 -6.03 6.67 26.57
N ILE A 80 -5.51 7.80 26.06
CA ILE A 80 -6.07 9.13 26.32
C ILE A 80 -7.50 9.24 25.79
N LEU A 81 -7.76 8.72 24.60
CA LEU A 81 -9.10 8.74 23.99
C LEU A 81 -10.11 8.00 24.87
N ILE A 82 -9.80 6.75 25.26
CA ILE A 82 -10.72 5.91 26.03
C ILE A 82 -10.85 6.42 27.47
N SER A 83 -9.75 6.75 28.15
CA SER A 83 -9.78 7.08 29.59
C SER A 83 -10.16 8.54 29.86
N ASN A 84 -9.82 9.48 28.97
CA ASN A 84 -9.88 10.91 29.27
C ASN A 84 -10.81 11.71 28.35
N ARG A 85 -11.26 11.16 27.21
CA ARG A 85 -12.09 11.91 26.25
C ARG A 85 -13.49 11.31 26.16
N ILE A 86 -13.60 10.06 25.75
CA ILE A 86 -14.88 9.37 25.53
C ILE A 86 -15.84 9.39 26.75
N PRO A 87 -15.38 9.31 28.02
CA PRO A 87 -16.28 9.34 29.17
C PRO A 87 -17.11 10.62 29.28
N TYR A 88 -16.66 11.71 28.65
CA TYR A 88 -17.35 13.00 28.63
C TYR A 88 -18.28 13.19 27.42
N HIS A 89 -18.39 12.20 26.53
CA HIS A 89 -19.23 12.29 25.36
C HIS A 89 -20.73 12.19 25.72
N PRO A 90 -21.64 13.05 25.22
CA PRO A 90 -23.06 13.04 25.61
C PRO A 90 -23.79 11.72 25.36
N GLN A 91 -23.35 10.97 24.34
CA GLN A 91 -23.94 9.69 23.93
C GLN A 91 -23.33 8.46 24.63
N ILE A 92 -22.46 8.63 25.65
CA ILE A 92 -21.74 7.52 26.28
C ILE A 92 -22.65 6.43 26.84
N GLU A 93 -23.77 6.80 27.46
CA GLU A 93 -24.71 5.83 28.03
C GLU A 93 -25.32 4.91 26.96
N MET A 94 -25.57 5.44 25.76
CA MET A 94 -26.09 4.64 24.63
C MET A 94 -25.07 3.63 24.09
N SER A 95 -23.78 3.83 24.36
CA SER A 95 -22.69 2.98 23.84
C SER A 95 -21.80 2.42 24.95
N ARG A 96 -22.38 2.24 26.15
CA ARG A 96 -21.66 1.78 27.35
C ARG A 96 -21.02 0.40 27.18
N ALA A 97 -21.66 -0.51 26.44
CA ALA A 97 -21.11 -1.84 26.17
C ALA A 97 -19.82 -1.76 25.32
N GLU A 98 -19.82 -0.95 24.26
CA GLU A 98 -18.65 -0.74 23.39
C GLU A 98 -17.54 0.00 24.13
N TYR A 99 -17.89 0.98 24.96
CA TYR A 99 -16.94 1.65 25.85
C TYR A 99 -16.25 0.65 26.81
N ASN A 100 -17.02 -0.19 27.49
CA ASN A 100 -16.48 -1.22 28.39
C ASN A 100 -15.58 -2.23 27.65
N TYR A 101 -15.97 -2.64 26.44
CA TYR A 101 -15.12 -3.47 25.59
C TYR A 101 -13.76 -2.80 25.29
N ASN A 102 -13.77 -1.51 24.96
CA ASN A 102 -12.55 -0.75 24.68
C ASN A 102 -11.70 -0.53 25.95
N LEU A 103 -12.31 -0.37 27.12
CA LEU A 103 -11.60 -0.34 28.41
C LEU A 103 -10.89 -1.67 28.70
N GLU A 104 -11.55 -2.80 28.49
CA GLU A 104 -10.91 -4.11 28.64
C GLU A 104 -9.78 -4.31 27.62
N LYS A 105 -9.96 -3.84 26.38
CA LYS A 105 -8.89 -3.83 25.38
C LYS A 105 -7.71 -2.97 25.81
N LEU A 106 -7.95 -1.81 26.40
CA LEU A 106 -6.88 -0.95 26.91
C LEU A 106 -6.05 -1.67 27.97
N LYS A 107 -6.68 -2.43 28.88
CA LYS A 107 -5.96 -3.25 29.87
C LYS A 107 -5.06 -4.30 29.21
N GLN A 108 -5.50 -4.90 28.10
CA GLN A 108 -4.68 -5.86 27.33
C GLN A 108 -3.43 -5.21 26.72
N PHE A 109 -3.47 -3.91 26.40
CA PHE A 109 -2.34 -3.18 25.81
C PHE A 109 -1.36 -2.58 26.83
N GLN A 110 -1.73 -2.46 28.11
CA GLN A 110 -0.81 -2.00 29.15
C GLN A 110 0.55 -2.73 29.20
N PRO A 111 0.63 -4.07 29.20
CA PRO A 111 1.92 -4.76 29.18
C PRO A 111 2.72 -4.47 27.90
N GLU A 112 2.05 -4.20 26.78
CA GLU A 112 2.71 -3.84 25.52
C GLU A 112 3.29 -2.42 25.56
N ILE A 113 2.57 -1.47 26.15
CA ILE A 113 3.07 -0.11 26.40
C ILE A 113 4.33 -0.16 27.27
N GLU A 114 4.32 -0.95 28.36
CA GLU A 114 5.49 -1.11 29.22
C GLU A 114 6.68 -1.76 28.51
N LYS A 115 6.42 -2.78 27.67
CA LYS A 115 7.47 -3.38 26.84
C LYS A 115 8.09 -2.36 25.87
N ILE A 116 7.27 -1.51 25.24
CA ILE A 116 7.74 -0.45 24.35
C ILE A 116 8.56 0.59 25.11
N LYS A 117 8.15 1.00 26.32
CA LYS A 117 8.94 1.89 27.18
C LYS A 117 10.32 1.31 27.49
N GLN A 118 10.42 0.00 27.74
CA GLN A 118 11.71 -0.66 27.96
C GLN A 118 12.59 -0.61 26.70
N GLN A 119 12.02 -0.79 25.50
CA GLN A 119 12.77 -0.65 24.25
C GLN A 119 13.27 0.78 24.04
N LEU A 120 12.42 1.78 24.32
CA LEU A 120 12.80 3.19 24.26
C LEU A 120 13.90 3.53 25.28
N LYS A 121 13.89 2.91 26.47
CA LYS A 121 14.97 3.05 27.45
C LYS A 121 16.31 2.62 26.87
N VAL A 122 16.36 1.43 26.24
CA VAL A 122 17.58 0.91 25.61
C VAL A 122 18.09 1.87 24.54
N GLN A 123 17.20 2.47 23.74
CA GLN A 123 17.56 3.45 22.69
C GLN A 123 18.04 4.80 23.26
N CYS A 124 17.54 5.22 24.42
CA CYS A 124 17.92 6.49 25.06
C CYS A 124 19.23 6.39 25.86
N THR A 125 19.60 5.21 26.35
CA THR A 125 20.95 5.01 26.89
C THR A 125 21.94 5.09 25.74
N PRO A 126 22.86 6.07 25.72
CA PRO A 126 23.97 6.02 24.78
C PRO A 126 24.65 4.69 25.04
N GLN A 127 24.64 3.80 24.04
CA GLN A 127 25.53 2.65 24.07
C GLN A 127 26.90 3.25 24.28
N GLN A 128 27.43 3.12 25.50
CA GLN A 128 28.86 3.16 25.72
C GLN A 128 29.34 2.05 24.80
N LYS A 129 29.75 2.43 23.58
CA LYS A 129 30.56 1.60 22.73
C LYS A 129 31.69 1.21 23.66
N THR A 130 31.63 -0.01 24.20
CA THR A 130 32.76 -0.61 24.87
C THR A 130 33.88 -0.44 23.86
N PRO A 131 34.91 0.38 24.13
CA PRO A 131 36.07 0.38 23.28
C PRO A 131 36.49 -1.09 23.26
N SER A 132 36.47 -1.67 22.07
CA SER A 132 37.08 -2.96 21.82
C SER A 132 38.52 -2.81 22.28
N PHE A 133 38.79 -3.24 23.51
CA PHE A 133 40.12 -3.32 24.05
C PHE A 133 40.79 -4.45 23.29
N ASN A 134 41.44 -4.11 22.20
CA ASN A 134 42.37 -5.00 21.50
C ASN A 134 43.60 -5.14 22.42
N PRO A 135 43.84 -6.30 23.09
CA PRO A 135 44.96 -6.43 24.01
C PRO A 135 46.33 -6.60 23.31
N TYR A 136 46.39 -6.44 21.99
CA TYR A 136 47.60 -6.72 21.21
C TYR A 136 47.87 -5.62 20.17
N SER A 137 48.58 -4.59 20.58
CA SER A 137 49.48 -3.84 19.70
C SER A 137 50.57 -3.18 20.53
N ASN A 138 51.61 -3.97 20.82
CA ASN A 138 52.93 -3.45 21.07
C ASN A 138 53.57 -3.04 19.73
N GLU A 139 54.52 -2.11 19.85
CA GLU A 139 55.54 -1.68 18.88
C GLU A 139 55.24 -0.46 17.98
N THR A 140 55.71 0.68 18.50
CA THR A 140 56.69 1.57 17.84
C THR A 140 56.74 1.57 16.31
N ASN A 141 56.20 2.62 15.69
CA ASN A 141 56.99 3.40 14.73
C ASN A 141 56.36 4.77 14.47
N SER A 142 57.11 5.79 14.83
CA SER A 142 56.91 7.20 14.54
C SER A 142 57.19 7.50 13.07
N TYR A 143 56.19 8.00 12.34
CA TYR A 143 56.36 8.69 11.06
C TYR A 143 55.72 10.08 11.11
N PRO A 144 56.34 11.11 10.49
CA PRO A 144 55.89 12.48 10.55
C PRO A 144 54.63 12.72 9.71
N GLN A 145 53.75 13.57 10.23
CA GLN A 145 52.53 14.03 9.58
C GLN A 145 52.83 14.81 8.29
N GLN A 146 52.30 14.32 7.17
CA GLN A 146 51.99 15.18 6.03
C GLN A 146 50.51 15.58 6.12
N GLN A 147 50.27 16.88 6.22
CA GLN A 147 48.96 17.49 6.18
C GLN A 147 48.35 17.31 4.77
N GLN A 148 47.51 16.30 4.60
CA GLN A 148 46.63 16.22 3.44
C GLN A 148 45.40 17.10 3.69
N GLN A 149 45.44 18.26 3.07
CA GLN A 149 44.35 19.21 2.97
C GLN A 149 43.28 18.63 2.04
N TYR A 150 42.22 18.05 2.60
CA TYR A 150 41.07 17.58 1.83
C TYR A 150 40.27 18.78 1.31
N PRO A 151 39.83 18.77 0.03
CA PRO A 151 38.95 19.79 -0.49
C PRO A 151 37.56 19.70 0.18
N PRO A 152 36.88 20.83 0.41
CA PRO A 152 35.58 20.85 1.07
C PRO A 152 34.56 20.08 0.23
N GLN A 153 34.02 18.99 0.81
CA GLN A 153 32.87 18.29 0.25
C GLN A 153 31.66 19.22 0.33
N GLN A 154 31.18 19.64 -0.85
CA GLN A 154 29.93 20.35 -0.98
C GLN A 154 28.80 19.43 -0.51
N GLN A 155 28.14 19.81 0.58
CA GLN A 155 26.94 19.14 1.06
C GLN A 155 25.84 19.27 -0.01
N PRO A 156 25.16 18.18 -0.40
CA PRO A 156 23.97 18.29 -1.22
C PRO A 156 22.92 19.09 -0.44
N GLN A 157 22.57 20.28 -0.93
CA GLN A 157 21.42 21.01 -0.45
C GLN A 157 20.16 20.21 -0.81
N TYR A 158 19.65 19.46 0.15
CA TYR A 158 18.29 18.94 0.10
C TYR A 158 17.35 20.13 0.24
N SER A 159 16.80 20.60 -0.89
CA SER A 159 15.64 21.48 -0.89
C SER A 159 14.50 20.77 -0.20
N GLN A 160 14.20 21.15 1.04
CA GLN A 160 12.98 20.79 1.74
C GLN A 160 11.81 21.42 0.99
N GLN A 161 11.23 20.65 0.07
CA GLN A 161 9.96 21.00 -0.54
C GLN A 161 8.87 20.74 0.50
N TYR A 162 8.49 21.81 1.20
CA TYR A 162 7.37 21.83 2.14
C TYR A 162 6.12 21.29 1.45
N ILE A 163 5.71 20.07 1.82
CA ILE A 163 4.39 19.55 1.49
C ILE A 163 3.43 20.31 2.41
N GLN A 164 2.80 21.36 1.89
CA GLN A 164 1.67 22.00 2.55
C GLN A 164 0.59 20.94 2.79
N PRO A 165 0.04 20.81 4.01
CA PRO A 165 -1.13 19.98 4.23
C PRO A 165 -2.27 20.58 3.40
N GLN A 166 -2.73 19.84 2.37
CA GLN A 166 -3.93 20.21 1.65
C GLN A 166 -5.08 20.33 2.65
N GLN A 167 -5.65 21.54 2.68
CA GLN A 167 -6.81 21.90 3.45
C GLN A 167 -7.92 20.88 3.20
N GLN A 168 -8.48 20.36 4.29
CA GLN A 168 -9.68 19.54 4.28
C GLN A 168 -10.78 20.34 3.58
N GLN A 169 -11.24 19.85 2.42
CA GLN A 169 -12.41 20.41 1.77
C GLN A 169 -13.61 20.23 2.68
N GLN A 170 -14.22 21.35 3.05
CA GLN A 170 -15.50 21.42 3.72
C GLN A 170 -16.54 20.67 2.89
N TYR A 171 -17.06 19.58 3.44
CA TYR A 171 -18.27 18.92 2.94
C TYR A 171 -19.45 19.88 3.13
N ASN A 172 -19.89 20.49 2.03
CA ASN A 172 -21.15 21.21 1.99
C ASN A 172 -22.27 20.20 1.67
N ASN A 173 -22.97 19.73 2.70
CA ASN A 173 -24.17 18.89 2.54
C ASN A 173 -25.35 19.78 2.13
N GLN A 174 -25.50 20.00 0.83
CA GLN A 174 -26.76 20.40 0.22
C GLN A 174 -27.31 19.23 -0.60
N SER A 175 -28.45 18.68 -0.16
CA SER A 175 -29.67 18.65 -0.98
C SER A 175 -30.69 17.69 -0.37
N GLY A 176 -31.81 18.25 0.07
CA GLY A 176 -33.07 17.55 -0.01
C GLY A 176 -33.42 17.34 -1.49
N ASN A 177 -33.70 16.10 -1.86
CA ASN A 177 -34.78 15.72 -2.77
C ASN A 177 -34.77 14.20 -2.91
N ARG A 178 -35.62 13.53 -2.13
CA ARG A 178 -35.95 12.12 -2.33
C ARG A 178 -36.76 12.02 -3.63
N LYS A 179 -36.10 11.74 -4.75
CA LYS A 179 -36.78 11.17 -5.93
C LYS A 179 -37.07 9.71 -5.62
N SER A 180 -38.37 9.40 -5.55
CA SER A 180 -38.94 8.07 -5.42
C SER A 180 -38.41 7.10 -6.49
N LEU A 181 -38.16 5.86 -6.06
CA LEU A 181 -37.85 4.73 -6.92
C LEU A 181 -38.99 4.46 -7.92
N PRO A 182 -38.70 3.97 -9.14
CA PRO A 182 -39.72 3.52 -10.07
C PRO A 182 -40.39 2.22 -9.57
N PRO A 183 -41.68 2.01 -9.87
CA PRO A 183 -42.40 0.80 -9.48
C PRO A 183 -41.86 -0.43 -10.22
N LEU A 184 -41.74 -1.54 -9.48
CA LEU A 184 -41.41 -2.86 -10.00
C LEU A 184 -42.50 -3.32 -11.00
N PRO A 185 -42.13 -4.00 -12.11
CA PRO A 185 -43.10 -4.54 -13.05
C PRO A 185 -43.92 -5.69 -12.41
N PRO A 186 -45.18 -5.90 -12.84
CA PRO A 186 -46.07 -6.91 -12.27
C PRO A 186 -45.59 -8.33 -12.56
N ASN A 187 -45.71 -9.19 -11.55
CA ASN A 187 -45.62 -10.65 -11.65
C ASN A 187 -46.42 -11.17 -12.84
N MET A 188 -45.73 -11.72 -13.85
CA MET A 188 -46.34 -12.54 -14.88
C MET A 188 -46.32 -14.00 -14.41
N MET A 189 -47.49 -14.47 -13.94
CA MET A 189 -47.81 -15.89 -13.89
C MET A 189 -47.61 -16.49 -15.28
N THR A 190 -46.69 -17.44 -15.42
CA THR A 190 -46.54 -18.21 -16.65
C THR A 190 -46.99 -19.64 -16.36
N THR A 191 -48.20 -19.93 -16.82
CA THR A 191 -48.75 -21.27 -16.97
C THR A 191 -48.08 -21.95 -18.15
N ASN A 192 -48.05 -23.29 -18.10
CA ASN A 192 -48.09 -24.23 -19.23
C ASN A 192 -46.78 -24.74 -19.88
N ASN A 193 -46.64 -26.07 -19.70
CA ASN A 193 -46.74 -27.07 -20.78
C ASN A 193 -45.42 -27.64 -21.33
N THR A 194 -45.26 -28.92 -21.00
CA THR A 194 -44.22 -29.84 -21.45
C THR A 194 -44.40 -30.12 -22.95
N GLN A 195 -43.52 -29.58 -23.78
CA GLN A 195 -43.28 -30.11 -25.12
C GLN A 195 -41.79 -30.38 -25.34
N ILE A 196 -41.56 -31.64 -25.71
CA ILE A 196 -40.31 -32.26 -26.10
C ILE A 196 -39.98 -31.75 -27.50
N VAL A 197 -38.87 -31.05 -27.68
CA VAL A 197 -38.30 -30.76 -29.01
C VAL A 197 -36.80 -31.01 -29.02
N SER A 198 -36.42 -31.74 -30.07
CA SER A 198 -35.14 -32.33 -30.45
C SER A 198 -33.92 -31.42 -30.45
N THR A 199 -32.79 -32.02 -30.08
CA THR A 199 -31.41 -31.56 -30.23
C THR A 199 -31.02 -31.27 -31.68
N GLN A 200 -30.85 -29.99 -32.03
CA GLN A 200 -30.12 -29.57 -33.24
C GLN A 200 -28.71 -29.09 -32.87
N LYS A 201 -27.70 -29.88 -33.29
CA LYS A 201 -26.28 -29.51 -33.37
C LYS A 201 -26.12 -28.23 -34.21
N ARG A 202 -25.71 -27.11 -33.60
CA ARG A 202 -25.09 -26.01 -34.37
C ARG A 202 -23.64 -26.38 -34.66
N ASN A 203 -23.33 -26.60 -35.93
CA ASN A 203 -21.97 -26.66 -36.43
C ASN A 203 -21.34 -25.26 -36.34
N LEU A 204 -20.26 -25.15 -35.56
CA LEU A 204 -19.40 -23.97 -35.53
C LEU A 204 -18.66 -23.85 -36.88
N PRO A 205 -18.48 -22.64 -37.44
CA PRO A 205 -17.61 -22.44 -38.60
C PRO A 205 -16.15 -22.78 -38.24
N PRO A 206 -15.38 -23.36 -39.18
CA PRO A 206 -13.98 -23.67 -38.95
C PRO A 206 -13.16 -22.39 -38.68
N PRO A 207 -12.14 -22.44 -37.81
CA PRO A 207 -11.23 -21.31 -37.60
C PRO A 207 -10.50 -20.97 -38.92
N PRO A 208 -10.27 -19.68 -39.23
CA PRO A 208 -9.51 -19.30 -40.41
C PRO A 208 -8.08 -19.84 -40.34
N SER A 209 -7.70 -20.55 -41.39
CA SER A 209 -6.38 -21.12 -41.62
C SER A 209 -5.31 -20.04 -41.84
N SER A 210 -4.10 -20.41 -41.46
CA SER A 210 -2.88 -19.62 -41.33
C SER A 210 -2.41 -18.92 -42.61
N SER A 211 -1.60 -17.88 -42.39
CA SER A 211 -0.54 -17.33 -43.27
C SER A 211 -0.96 -16.60 -44.54
N SER A 212 -0.86 -15.26 -44.50
CA SER A 212 -0.28 -14.38 -45.55
C SER A 212 -0.69 -12.93 -45.26
N GLY A 213 0.27 -12.02 -45.12
CA GLY A 213 -0.03 -10.58 -44.98
C GLY A 213 0.81 -9.84 -43.93
N LEU A 214 2.11 -10.11 -43.88
CA LEU A 214 3.08 -9.19 -43.26
C LEU A 214 3.92 -8.61 -44.40
N THR A 215 4.09 -7.29 -44.43
CA THR A 215 5.00 -6.65 -45.37
C THR A 215 6.44 -7.10 -45.07
N LYS A 216 7.34 -7.04 -46.06
CA LYS A 216 8.73 -7.51 -45.89
C LYS A 216 9.47 -6.83 -44.72
N GLN A 217 9.14 -5.57 -44.39
CA GLN A 217 9.70 -4.86 -43.24
C GLN A 217 9.12 -5.32 -41.90
N GLU A 218 7.82 -5.62 -41.83
CA GLU A 218 7.21 -6.15 -40.61
C GLU A 218 7.69 -7.58 -40.32
N ALA A 219 7.94 -8.38 -41.36
CA ALA A 219 8.51 -9.72 -41.20
C ALA A 219 9.92 -9.69 -40.61
N VAL A 220 10.75 -8.70 -40.96
CA VAL A 220 12.11 -8.56 -40.42
C VAL A 220 12.07 -8.17 -38.95
N VAL A 221 11.23 -7.20 -38.56
CA VAL A 221 11.07 -6.81 -37.14
C VAL A 221 10.47 -7.95 -36.32
N TYR A 222 9.51 -8.68 -36.89
CA TYR A 222 8.88 -9.83 -36.24
C TYR A 222 9.89 -10.98 -36.02
N ASN A 223 10.75 -11.26 -37.00
CA ASN A 223 11.77 -12.30 -36.89
C ASN A 223 12.93 -11.88 -35.97
N SER A 224 13.34 -10.60 -35.96
CA SER A 224 14.38 -10.12 -35.06
C SER A 224 13.92 -10.10 -33.60
N VAL A 225 12.67 -9.71 -33.34
CA VAL A 225 12.10 -9.76 -31.98
C VAL A 225 11.82 -11.20 -31.57
N GLY A 226 11.30 -12.03 -32.48
CA GLY A 226 11.08 -13.46 -32.23
C GLY A 226 12.36 -14.19 -31.83
N ASN A 227 13.47 -13.98 -32.55
CA ASN A 227 14.73 -14.67 -32.25
C ASN A 227 15.35 -14.26 -30.91
N VAL A 228 15.14 -13.03 -30.44
CA VAL A 228 15.59 -12.59 -29.11
C VAL A 228 14.65 -13.08 -28.02
N VAL A 229 13.34 -13.05 -28.27
CA VAL A 229 12.32 -13.51 -27.32
C VAL A 229 12.38 -15.02 -27.10
N TYR A 230 12.72 -15.84 -28.11
CA TYR A 230 12.84 -17.31 -27.99
C TYR A 230 14.22 -17.80 -27.58
N ASN A 231 15.19 -16.92 -27.33
CA ASN A 231 16.49 -17.35 -26.85
C ASN A 231 16.40 -17.74 -25.37
N ASP A 232 16.54 -19.04 -25.07
CA ASP A 232 16.47 -19.60 -23.71
C ASP A 232 17.42 -18.88 -22.72
N LYS A 233 18.59 -18.40 -23.17
CA LYS A 233 19.52 -17.64 -22.33
C LYS A 233 18.98 -16.26 -21.97
N PHE A 234 18.32 -15.59 -22.92
CA PHE A 234 17.70 -14.28 -22.70
C PHE A 234 16.46 -14.39 -21.81
N GLN A 235 15.59 -15.38 -22.05
CA GLN A 235 14.42 -15.66 -21.19
C GLN A 235 14.83 -15.97 -19.75
N SER A 236 15.89 -16.75 -19.57
CA SER A 236 16.41 -17.11 -18.25
C SER A 236 17.04 -15.91 -17.53
N ALA A 237 17.85 -15.10 -18.24
CA ALA A 237 18.46 -13.90 -17.66
C ALA A 237 17.41 -12.86 -17.26
N MET A 238 16.43 -12.59 -18.13
CA MET A 238 15.34 -11.66 -17.85
C MET A 238 14.40 -12.21 -16.77
N GLY A 239 14.10 -13.52 -16.78
CA GLY A 239 13.32 -14.19 -15.75
C GLY A 239 13.96 -14.08 -14.37
N ASN A 240 15.28 -14.29 -14.28
CA ASN A 240 16.04 -14.14 -13.04
C ASN A 240 16.09 -12.67 -12.58
N GLN A 241 16.24 -11.71 -13.51
CA GLN A 241 16.22 -10.29 -13.17
C GLN A 241 14.85 -9.85 -12.66
N VAL A 242 13.75 -10.28 -13.31
CA VAL A 242 12.38 -10.00 -12.86
C VAL A 242 12.08 -10.70 -11.54
N ALA A 243 12.59 -11.92 -11.31
CA ALA A 243 12.45 -12.62 -10.04
C ALA A 243 13.19 -11.89 -8.90
N ASN A 244 14.44 -11.46 -9.13
CA ASN A 244 15.20 -10.66 -8.17
C ASN A 244 14.55 -9.30 -7.90
N MET A 245 13.98 -8.68 -8.93
CA MET A 245 13.24 -7.43 -8.83
C MET A 245 11.91 -7.60 -8.07
N ALA A 246 11.20 -8.69 -8.33
CA ALA A 246 9.95 -9.04 -7.65
C ALA A 246 10.18 -9.39 -6.17
N GLN A 247 11.39 -9.81 -5.79
CA GLN A 247 11.78 -10.04 -4.39
C GLN A 247 12.31 -8.79 -3.68
N ASN A 248 12.61 -7.71 -4.42
CA ASN A 248 13.11 -6.48 -3.83
C ASN A 248 11.98 -5.72 -3.12
N GLU A 249 12.09 -5.57 -1.79
CA GLU A 249 11.07 -4.92 -0.96
C GLU A 249 10.77 -3.48 -1.40
N LYS A 250 11.78 -2.73 -1.88
CA LYS A 250 11.60 -1.34 -2.34
C LYS A 250 10.70 -1.29 -3.59
N ILE A 251 10.86 -2.27 -4.48
CA ILE A 251 10.07 -2.36 -5.72
C ILE A 251 8.69 -2.92 -5.44
N GLN A 252 8.56 -3.92 -4.55
CA GLN A 252 7.25 -4.37 -4.06
C GLN A 252 6.47 -3.24 -3.42
N THR A 253 7.10 -2.41 -2.59
CA THR A 253 6.47 -1.26 -1.92
C THR A 253 6.06 -0.18 -2.92
N ALA A 254 6.93 0.14 -3.89
CA ALA A 254 6.62 1.12 -4.93
C ALA A 254 5.45 0.67 -5.82
N VAL A 255 5.45 -0.60 -6.24
CA VAL A 255 4.35 -1.20 -7.02
C VAL A 255 3.08 -1.27 -6.19
N ALA A 256 3.15 -1.70 -4.93
CA ALA A 256 2.00 -1.76 -4.04
C ALA A 256 1.39 -0.37 -3.81
N THR A 257 2.23 0.65 -3.63
CA THR A 257 1.79 2.04 -3.48
C THR A 257 1.16 2.55 -4.77
N GLY A 258 1.75 2.25 -5.93
CA GLY A 258 1.20 2.60 -7.24
C GLY A 258 -0.17 1.95 -7.49
N VAL A 259 -0.30 0.65 -7.19
CA VAL A 259 -1.56 -0.10 -7.32
C VAL A 259 -2.59 0.39 -6.31
N ALA A 260 -2.22 0.64 -5.05
CA ALA A 260 -3.14 1.18 -4.04
C ALA A 260 -3.62 2.60 -4.38
N THR A 261 -2.73 3.44 -4.92
CA THR A 261 -3.07 4.79 -5.40
C THR A 261 -3.98 4.69 -6.62
N ALA A 262 -3.68 3.80 -7.56
CA ALA A 262 -4.52 3.58 -8.73
C ALA A 262 -5.89 2.97 -8.37
N SER A 263 -5.93 2.04 -7.42
CA SER A 263 -7.14 1.37 -6.98
C SER A 263 -8.04 2.25 -6.13
N THR A 264 -7.54 3.35 -5.57
CA THR A 264 -8.33 4.38 -4.88
C THR A 264 -8.66 5.58 -5.77
N ASN A 265 -8.03 5.71 -6.93
CA ASN A 265 -8.29 6.77 -7.87
C ASN A 265 -9.63 6.56 -8.60
N ARG A 266 -10.55 7.52 -8.46
CA ARG A 266 -11.91 7.44 -9.03
C ARG A 266 -11.93 7.36 -10.56
N ASN A 267 -11.00 8.01 -11.25
CA ASN A 267 -10.96 7.99 -12.71
C ASN A 267 -10.55 6.61 -13.22
N ILE A 268 -9.61 5.96 -12.53
CA ILE A 268 -9.17 4.60 -12.85
C ILE A 268 -10.26 3.59 -12.49
N GLN A 269 -10.87 3.70 -11.30
CA GLN A 269 -11.99 2.84 -10.89
C GLN A 269 -13.15 2.88 -11.88
N ARG A 270 -13.54 4.08 -12.36
CA ARG A 270 -14.59 4.23 -13.38
C ARG A 270 -14.18 3.61 -14.70
N SER A 271 -12.98 3.92 -15.19
CA SER A 271 -12.48 3.36 -16.44
C SER A 271 -12.44 1.82 -16.43
N VAL A 272 -12.00 1.22 -15.32
CA VAL A 272 -11.98 -0.24 -15.16
C VAL A 272 -13.41 -0.79 -15.04
N GLY A 273 -14.27 -0.14 -14.26
CA GLY A 273 -15.69 -0.52 -14.13
C GLY A 273 -16.43 -0.49 -15.46
N ASP A 274 -16.20 0.54 -16.28
CA ASP A 274 -16.77 0.67 -17.62
C ASP A 274 -16.24 -0.38 -18.59
N ALA A 275 -14.95 -0.70 -18.51
CA ALA A 275 -14.37 -1.78 -19.30
C ALA A 275 -15.01 -3.14 -18.94
N ILE A 276 -15.11 -3.47 -17.65
CA ILE A 276 -15.74 -4.71 -17.18
C ILE A 276 -17.21 -4.77 -17.60
N ALA A 277 -17.94 -3.68 -17.43
CA ALA A 277 -19.33 -3.59 -17.85
C ALA A 277 -19.46 -3.76 -19.38
N SER A 278 -18.59 -3.13 -20.17
CA SER A 278 -18.64 -3.26 -21.64
C SER A 278 -18.31 -4.66 -22.15
N SER A 279 -17.54 -5.44 -21.36
CA SER A 279 -17.12 -6.80 -21.71
C SER A 279 -18.01 -7.90 -21.13
N SER A 280 -18.99 -7.56 -20.29
CA SER A 280 -19.84 -8.54 -19.63
C SER A 280 -21.23 -8.57 -20.26
N ASP A 281 -21.70 -9.77 -20.60
CA ASP A 281 -23.05 -9.94 -21.15
C ASP A 281 -24.14 -9.96 -20.07
N SER A 282 -23.75 -9.97 -18.79
CA SER A 282 -24.67 -10.00 -17.66
C SER A 282 -25.00 -8.59 -17.17
N TYR A 283 -26.26 -8.17 -17.35
CA TYR A 283 -26.75 -6.88 -16.87
C TYR A 283 -26.45 -6.62 -15.39
N MET A 284 -26.52 -7.66 -14.55
CA MET A 284 -26.17 -7.55 -13.13
C MET A 284 -24.70 -7.18 -12.93
N VAL A 285 -23.79 -7.82 -13.67
CA VAL A 285 -22.35 -7.52 -13.61
C VAL A 285 -22.06 -6.14 -14.17
N GLN A 286 -22.73 -5.72 -15.24
CA GLN A 286 -22.62 -4.35 -15.76
C GLN A 286 -23.04 -3.31 -14.72
N SER A 287 -24.18 -3.55 -14.07
CA SER A 287 -24.72 -2.64 -13.04
C SER A 287 -23.83 -2.58 -11.81
N LEU A 288 -23.25 -3.71 -11.37
CA LEU A 288 -22.32 -3.74 -10.24
C LEU A 288 -20.98 -3.11 -10.59
N ALA A 289 -20.45 -3.38 -11.77
CA ALA A 289 -19.18 -2.83 -12.23
C ALA A 289 -19.22 -1.31 -12.40
N ARG A 290 -20.38 -0.73 -12.76
CA ARG A 290 -20.61 0.72 -12.82
C ARG A 290 -21.04 1.34 -11.49
N ASN A 291 -21.35 0.55 -10.47
CA ASN A 291 -21.82 1.08 -9.20
C ASN A 291 -20.66 1.73 -8.43
N GLU A 292 -20.80 3.02 -8.15
CA GLU A 292 -19.76 3.82 -7.50
C GLU A 292 -19.40 3.33 -6.09
N SER A 293 -20.38 2.88 -5.31
CA SER A 293 -20.16 2.39 -3.93
C SER A 293 -19.45 1.04 -3.91
N VAL A 294 -19.78 0.16 -4.86
CA VAL A 294 -19.06 -1.12 -5.07
C VAL A 294 -17.62 -0.84 -5.49
N GLN A 295 -17.40 0.06 -6.46
CA GLN A 295 -16.06 0.45 -6.90
C GLN A 295 -15.20 1.02 -5.76
N GLN A 296 -15.77 1.86 -4.89
CA GLN A 296 -15.06 2.41 -3.72
C GLN A 296 -14.70 1.31 -2.73
N THR A 297 -15.68 0.47 -2.38
CA THR A 297 -15.49 -0.61 -1.41
C THR A 297 -14.42 -1.59 -1.90
N VAL A 298 -14.53 -2.04 -3.15
CA VAL A 298 -13.55 -2.93 -3.77
C VAL A 298 -12.19 -2.23 -3.88
N GLY A 299 -12.15 -0.95 -4.29
CA GLY A 299 -10.91 -0.19 -4.40
C GLY A 299 -10.15 -0.04 -3.07
N VAL A 300 -10.87 0.19 -1.97
CA VAL A 300 -10.33 0.28 -0.61
C VAL A 300 -9.87 -1.09 -0.12
N VAL A 301 -10.63 -2.15 -0.36
CA VAL A 301 -10.23 -3.53 -0.01
C VAL A 301 -8.97 -3.92 -0.78
N VAL A 302 -8.91 -3.66 -2.08
CA VAL A 302 -7.72 -3.94 -2.91
C VAL A 302 -6.54 -3.10 -2.43
N ALA A 303 -6.71 -1.82 -2.14
CA ALA A 303 -5.63 -0.98 -1.62
C ALA A 303 -5.09 -1.49 -0.28
N ASN A 304 -5.97 -1.86 0.64
CA ASN A 304 -5.60 -2.40 1.95
C ASN A 304 -4.94 -3.78 1.85
N THR A 305 -5.44 -4.65 0.97
CA THR A 305 -4.87 -5.98 0.73
C THR A 305 -3.51 -5.90 0.05
N VAL A 306 -3.35 -5.01 -0.94
CA VAL A 306 -2.08 -4.80 -1.64
C VAL A 306 -1.06 -4.09 -0.74
N GLY A 307 -1.50 -3.27 0.21
CA GLY A 307 -0.65 -2.68 1.24
C GLY A 307 -0.16 -3.65 2.33
N ASN A 308 -0.67 -4.89 2.36
CA ASN A 308 -0.26 -5.88 3.35
C ASN A 308 1.07 -6.54 2.94
N LYS A 309 2.12 -6.39 3.77
CA LYS A 309 3.46 -6.93 3.51
C LYS A 309 3.48 -8.46 3.32
N GLU A 310 2.62 -9.20 4.02
CA GLU A 310 2.51 -10.66 3.88
C GLU A 310 1.93 -11.05 2.52
N VAL A 311 0.91 -10.31 2.06
CA VAL A 311 0.34 -10.48 0.72
C VAL A 311 1.37 -10.10 -0.34
N GLN A 312 2.10 -8.99 -0.16
CA GLN A 312 3.17 -8.56 -1.07
C GLN A 312 4.28 -9.61 -1.17
N GLN A 313 4.73 -10.18 -0.05
CA GLN A 313 5.76 -11.22 -0.04
C GLN A 313 5.28 -12.53 -0.66
N LYS A 314 4.03 -12.95 -0.37
CA LYS A 314 3.45 -14.16 -0.95
C LYS A 314 3.26 -14.01 -2.46
N VAL A 315 2.66 -12.90 -2.90
CA VAL A 315 2.50 -12.56 -4.31
C VAL A 315 3.86 -12.40 -5.00
N GLY A 316 4.82 -11.73 -4.38
CA GLY A 316 6.20 -11.60 -4.87
C GLY A 316 6.89 -12.94 -5.05
N SER A 317 6.72 -13.87 -4.09
CA SER A 317 7.23 -15.24 -4.19
C SER A 317 6.55 -16.03 -5.31
N TYR A 318 5.22 -15.89 -5.47
CA TYR A 318 4.49 -16.51 -6.58
C TYR A 318 4.89 -15.94 -7.95
N ILE A 319 5.06 -14.61 -8.06
CA ILE A 319 5.53 -13.96 -9.28
C ILE A 319 6.96 -14.38 -9.58
N ALA A 320 7.84 -14.45 -8.58
CA ALA A 320 9.21 -14.93 -8.77
C ALA A 320 9.23 -16.41 -9.23
N LYS A 321 8.43 -17.28 -8.62
CA LYS A 321 8.28 -18.69 -9.03
C LYS A 321 7.64 -18.85 -10.42
N ALA A 322 6.71 -17.98 -10.77
CA ALA A 322 6.09 -17.97 -12.10
C ALA A 322 7.06 -17.40 -13.15
N ALA A 323 7.83 -16.38 -12.81
CA ALA A 323 8.83 -15.75 -13.67
C ALA A 323 10.01 -16.69 -13.98
N THR A 324 10.29 -17.68 -13.13
CA THR A 324 11.29 -18.73 -13.38
C THR A 324 10.70 -19.99 -14.01
N ASN A 325 9.37 -20.09 -14.15
CA ASN A 325 8.72 -21.23 -14.78
C ASN A 325 8.72 -21.10 -16.31
N LYS A 326 9.35 -22.05 -17.00
CA LYS A 326 9.49 -22.06 -18.47
C LYS A 326 8.15 -22.04 -19.20
N GLU A 327 7.11 -22.66 -18.65
CA GLU A 327 5.76 -22.68 -19.26
C GLU A 327 5.07 -21.32 -19.17
N VAL A 328 5.21 -20.64 -18.02
CA VAL A 328 4.67 -19.28 -17.81
C VAL A 328 5.42 -18.28 -18.69
N GLN A 329 6.76 -18.36 -18.77
CA GLN A 329 7.56 -17.55 -19.69
C GLN A 329 7.10 -17.73 -21.15
N GLN A 330 6.85 -18.96 -21.59
CA GLN A 330 6.35 -19.25 -22.94
C GLN A 330 4.94 -18.72 -23.17
N LYS A 331 4.03 -18.79 -22.19
CA LYS A 331 2.67 -18.23 -22.30
C LYS A 331 2.69 -16.71 -22.37
N VAL A 332 3.51 -16.04 -21.55
CA VAL A 332 3.69 -14.59 -21.58
C VAL A 332 4.33 -14.16 -22.90
N ALA A 333 5.36 -14.86 -23.38
CA ALA A 333 5.97 -14.60 -24.68
C ALA A 333 4.96 -14.74 -25.83
N LYS A 334 4.14 -15.81 -25.83
CA LYS A 334 3.07 -16.00 -26.82
C LYS A 334 2.00 -14.91 -26.74
N GLY A 335 1.60 -14.50 -25.54
CA GLY A 335 0.65 -13.41 -25.30
C GLY A 335 1.18 -12.07 -25.79
N PHE A 336 2.43 -11.74 -25.44
CA PHE A 336 3.12 -10.54 -25.91
C PHE A 336 3.24 -10.52 -27.44
N MET A 337 3.65 -11.64 -28.06
CA MET A 337 3.72 -11.75 -29.52
C MET A 337 2.34 -11.63 -30.18
N THR A 338 1.27 -12.08 -29.52
CA THR A 338 -0.11 -11.91 -30.01
C THR A 338 -0.53 -10.45 -29.93
N LEU A 339 -0.16 -9.74 -28.86
CA LEU A 339 -0.46 -8.32 -28.67
C LEU A 339 0.34 -7.42 -29.62
N VAL A 340 1.62 -7.73 -29.83
CA VAL A 340 2.46 -7.08 -30.86
C VAL A 340 1.90 -7.33 -32.26
N LYS A 341 1.45 -8.55 -32.58
CA LYS A 341 0.74 -8.82 -33.84
C LYS A 341 -0.58 -8.04 -33.97
N GLY A 342 -1.35 -7.95 -32.88
CA GLY A 342 -2.63 -7.24 -32.85
C GLY A 342 -2.46 -5.73 -33.07
N THR A 343 -1.42 -5.14 -32.46
CA THR A 343 -1.09 -3.72 -32.59
C THR A 343 -0.44 -3.34 -33.93
N ILE A 344 0.25 -4.28 -34.59
CA ILE A 344 0.74 -4.08 -35.97
C ILE A 344 -0.42 -4.15 -36.98
N LYS A 345 -1.43 -5.01 -36.74
CA LYS A 345 -2.59 -5.16 -37.65
C LYS A 345 -3.73 -4.16 -37.41
N GLY A 346 -3.85 -3.62 -36.20
CA GLY A 346 -4.85 -2.63 -35.83
C GLY A 346 -4.26 -1.23 -35.77
N GLY A 347 -4.20 -0.55 -36.92
CA GLY A 347 -3.91 0.87 -36.96
C GLY A 347 -4.97 1.65 -36.18
N GLN A 348 -4.50 2.34 -35.14
CA GLN A 348 -5.16 3.39 -34.35
C GLN A 348 -6.02 2.94 -33.14
N ILE A 349 -5.72 3.65 -32.03
CA ILE A 349 -6.48 3.80 -30.77
C ILE A 349 -6.34 2.67 -29.75
N VAL A 350 -5.29 2.73 -28.93
CA VAL A 350 -5.29 2.91 -27.46
C VAL A 350 -3.82 2.80 -27.01
N GLY A 351 -3.31 3.82 -26.30
CA GLY A 351 -2.14 3.65 -25.42
C GLY A 351 -0.86 4.42 -25.77
N LYS A 352 -0.92 5.72 -26.10
CA LYS A 352 0.30 6.56 -26.15
C LYS A 352 1.08 6.55 -24.82
N ALA A 353 0.38 6.49 -23.68
CA ALA A 353 0.99 6.39 -22.35
C ALA A 353 1.60 5.01 -22.04
N ALA A 354 1.00 3.91 -22.52
CA ALA A 354 1.54 2.56 -22.33
C ALA A 354 2.74 2.28 -23.24
N ILE A 355 2.72 2.83 -24.46
CA ILE A 355 3.82 2.73 -25.43
C ILE A 355 5.01 3.55 -24.97
N ASP A 356 4.81 4.76 -24.44
CA ASP A 356 5.91 5.60 -23.96
C ASP A 356 6.48 5.06 -22.63
N GLY A 357 5.64 4.58 -21.72
CA GLY A 357 6.10 3.88 -20.51
C GLY A 357 6.86 2.58 -20.82
N GLY A 358 6.36 1.79 -21.77
CA GLY A 358 7.04 0.58 -22.25
C GLY A 358 8.38 0.87 -22.90
N LYS A 359 8.46 1.88 -23.79
CA LYS A 359 9.73 2.28 -24.43
C LYS A 359 10.78 2.73 -23.42
N VAL A 360 10.39 3.47 -22.38
CA VAL A 360 11.30 3.95 -21.34
C VAL A 360 11.83 2.78 -20.50
N VAL A 361 10.98 1.84 -20.10
CA VAL A 361 11.39 0.64 -19.34
C VAL A 361 12.26 -0.29 -20.18
N THR A 362 11.91 -0.52 -21.44
CA THR A 362 12.71 -1.35 -22.36
C THR A 362 14.06 -0.71 -22.67
N LYS A 363 14.12 0.62 -22.84
CA LYS A 363 15.38 1.33 -23.10
C LYS A 363 16.31 1.26 -21.87
N MET A 364 15.78 1.46 -20.66
CA MET A 364 16.56 1.29 -19.42
C MET A 364 17.06 -0.15 -19.24
N ALA A 365 16.22 -1.16 -19.44
CA ALA A 365 16.63 -2.56 -19.31
C ALA A 365 17.73 -2.96 -20.32
N ILE A 366 17.64 -2.46 -21.55
CA ILE A 366 18.68 -2.70 -22.58
C ILE A 366 19.99 -1.98 -22.22
N GLU A 367 19.91 -0.75 -21.70
CA GLU A 367 21.08 0.06 -21.35
C GLU A 367 21.79 -0.47 -20.10
N GLU A 368 21.04 -0.98 -19.13
CA GLU A 368 21.57 -1.61 -17.91
C GLU A 368 22.16 -3.00 -18.21
N GLY A 369 21.55 -3.78 -19.10
CA GLY A 369 22.12 -5.03 -19.60
C GLY A 369 23.44 -4.82 -20.37
N LYS A 370 23.56 -3.74 -21.16
CA LYS A 370 24.81 -3.39 -21.84
C LYS A 370 25.94 -3.03 -20.88
N LYS A 371 25.64 -2.36 -19.76
CA LYS A 371 26.64 -2.04 -18.73
C LYS A 371 27.18 -3.28 -18.02
N GLN A 372 26.36 -4.31 -17.84
CA GLN A 372 26.81 -5.57 -17.25
C GLN A 372 27.63 -6.42 -18.23
N TYR A 373 27.34 -6.34 -19.53
CA TYR A 373 28.07 -7.09 -20.56
C TYR A 373 29.44 -6.50 -20.89
N ASN A 374 29.63 -5.18 -20.73
CA ASN A 374 30.94 -4.52 -20.94
C ASN A 374 31.88 -4.58 -19.72
N ASN A 375 31.43 -5.15 -18.60
CA ASN A 375 32.23 -5.34 -17.39
C ASN A 375 32.63 -6.82 -17.17
N GLN A 376 32.52 -7.64 -18.20
CA GLN A 376 33.12 -8.98 -18.34
C GLN A 376 34.08 -8.94 -19.51
#